data_AF-A0A1S1TH14-F1
#
_entry.id   AF-A0A1S1TH14-F1
#
_cell.length_a   1.000
_cell.length_b   1.000
_cell.length_c   1.000
_cell.angle_alpha   90.00
_cell.angle_beta   90.00
_cell.angle_gamma   90.00
#
_symmetry.space_group_name_H-M   'P 1'
#
loop_
_entity.id
_entity.type
_entity.pdbx_description
1 polymer ?
#
loop_
_entity_poly.entity_id
_entity_poly.type
_entity_poly.pdbx_seq_one_letter_code
_entity_poly.pdbx_strand_id
1 'polypeptide(L)'
;MYRPKEPENRRPVQSDGMTGRRTDVSRAGSLLDRVDEAESFDPPPENYRRLAPSEPIARETPEPPRPKREESTLERSLNAQIRSLAEIGPADILLWLRDGIKWIVLAAIIGTIAALAYALTATPRYTAYTDLIVDPANLNVVSDDVFASSSQRDSQLLEVESKLRVLTSGNVLRHVITELDLANDPEFNRPGFLDPLVRLISGPRPEGDTELGILRALSERVSAQREERSFVVSLGVWTEDPEKSVRLADAIVRAFETELFQSAAESAGRVAAGLTSRLDELRAAVTQAEERVEQFKRDNKLQLNAGELASSRISSALDTQVLDAQQRLIQAEARYEQMQSAVASRRAATDTVFDSPAMANLRTSYATLQQQIGSLSLTYGARHPRLISLQSEQAALDRAIGDEAGRILRSAKTDVDQARSTLDELRRRADAERSTVFTNSDAQVRLRELERDAQAKAAVYETYLGRTHQITERQQIDATNVRVISPAVPPKAKSWPPRTLILLAAGAVAGAALGIGLAIALGLLRHLGEARRRLSYPHRYA
;
A
#
# COMPACT_ATOMS: atom_id res chain seq x y z
N MET A 1 16.36 -22.41 -32.39
CA MET A 1 15.26 -23.13 -33.08
C MET A 1 15.17 -24.54 -32.52
N TYR A 2 14.21 -24.83 -31.63
CA TYR A 2 13.37 -26.04 -31.65
C TYR A 2 12.50 -26.04 -30.39
N ARG A 3 11.18 -25.92 -30.59
CA ARG A 3 10.11 -26.17 -29.61
C ARG A 3 9.59 -27.59 -29.83
N PRO A 4 9.12 -28.29 -28.79
CA PRO A 4 8.06 -29.28 -28.95
C PRO A 4 6.70 -28.69 -28.56
N LYS A 5 5.72 -28.95 -29.41
CA LYS A 5 4.27 -28.77 -29.22
C LYS A 5 3.71 -30.06 -28.60
N GLU A 6 2.65 -29.96 -27.80
CA GLU A 6 1.55 -30.95 -27.73
C GLU A 6 0.38 -30.44 -26.82
N PRO A 7 -0.85 -31.00 -26.88
CA PRO A 7 -1.92 -30.36 -27.64
C PRO A 7 -3.23 -30.12 -26.86
N GLU A 8 -4.18 -29.57 -27.61
CA GLU A 8 -5.52 -29.10 -27.30
C GLU A 8 -6.58 -30.22 -27.13
N ASN A 9 -7.62 -29.89 -26.35
CA ASN A 9 -9.02 -30.33 -26.42
C ASN A 9 -9.44 -31.72 -25.88
N ARG A 10 -10.42 -31.70 -24.96
CA ARG A 10 -11.78 -32.24 -25.17
C ARG A 10 -12.72 -32.00 -23.96
N ARG A 11 -13.88 -31.39 -24.24
CA ARG A 11 -15.15 -31.60 -23.49
C ARG A 11 -15.83 -32.90 -23.95
N PRO A 12 -16.72 -33.49 -23.15
CA PRO A 12 -18.17 -33.53 -23.48
C PRO A 12 -19.07 -33.35 -22.22
N VAL A 13 -20.18 -32.59 -22.26
CA VAL A 13 -21.60 -32.90 -22.59
C VAL A 13 -22.36 -33.83 -21.60
N GLN A 14 -23.42 -33.22 -21.02
CA GLN A 14 -24.67 -33.69 -20.38
C GLN A 14 -25.11 -35.17 -20.50
N SER A 15 -25.68 -35.71 -19.41
CA SER A 15 -27.14 -35.98 -19.29
C SER A 15 -27.55 -36.57 -17.91
N ASP A 16 -28.69 -36.10 -17.39
CA ASP A 16 -29.75 -36.75 -16.59
C ASP A 16 -29.52 -37.42 -15.22
N GLY A 17 -30.44 -37.12 -14.28
CA GLY A 17 -30.75 -37.96 -13.12
C GLY A 17 -31.23 -37.23 -11.85
N MET A 18 -32.55 -37.05 -11.70
CA MET A 18 -33.32 -36.53 -10.54
C MET A 18 -32.91 -37.11 -9.16
N THR A 19 -33.00 -36.40 -8.02
CA THR A 19 -34.25 -36.11 -7.27
C THR A 19 -33.99 -35.28 -5.98
N GLY A 20 -34.96 -34.45 -5.57
CA GLY A 20 -35.19 -34.00 -4.16
C GLY A 20 -34.91 -32.50 -3.88
N ARG A 21 -35.78 -31.54 -4.23
CA ARG A 21 -37.04 -31.08 -3.58
C ARG A 21 -36.87 -30.38 -2.20
N ARG A 22 -36.87 -29.04 -2.19
CA ARG A 22 -37.83 -28.19 -1.46
C ARG A 22 -37.64 -26.71 -1.83
N THR A 23 -38.73 -26.14 -2.35
CA THR A 23 -38.92 -24.77 -2.79
C THR A 23 -39.44 -23.92 -1.62
N ASP A 24 -39.15 -22.61 -1.61
CA ASP A 24 -40.16 -21.62 -1.99
C ASP A 24 -39.61 -20.19 -1.95
N VAL A 25 -39.87 -19.49 -3.05
CA VAL A 25 -39.80 -18.04 -3.19
C VAL A 25 -41.20 -17.61 -3.65
N SER A 26 -41.64 -16.46 -3.15
CA SER A 26 -42.43 -15.44 -3.87
C SER A 26 -43.83 -15.14 -3.34
N ARG A 27 -43.93 -13.91 -2.81
CA ARG A 27 -44.72 -12.80 -3.38
C ARG A 27 -46.25 -12.80 -3.25
N ALA A 28 -46.70 -11.66 -2.70
CA ALA A 28 -47.98 -10.95 -2.87
C ALA A 28 -49.27 -11.60 -2.33
N GLY A 29 -49.93 -10.87 -1.44
CA GLY A 29 -51.31 -11.11 -1.03
C GLY A 29 -51.94 -9.81 -0.55
N SER A 30 -52.99 -9.39 -1.26
CA SER A 30 -53.78 -8.17 -1.08
C SER A 30 -55.12 -8.52 -0.42
N LEU A 31 -55.57 -7.62 0.47
CA LEU A 31 -56.95 -7.26 0.87
C LEU A 31 -57.98 -8.32 1.31
N LEU A 32 -58.56 -8.03 2.50
CA LEU A 32 -59.93 -8.32 2.96
C LEU A 32 -60.30 -9.80 3.21
N ASP A 33 -60.42 -10.19 4.49
CA ASP A 33 -61.70 -10.65 5.07
C ASP A 33 -61.60 -10.84 6.61
N ARG A 34 -62.70 -10.48 7.29
CA ARG A 34 -63.18 -10.88 8.64
C ARG A 34 -62.33 -10.58 9.90
N VAL A 35 -62.78 -9.71 10.81
CA VAL A 35 -63.97 -9.76 11.72
C VAL A 35 -63.68 -10.54 13.01
N ASP A 36 -63.93 -9.79 14.10
CA ASP A 36 -64.27 -10.15 15.48
C ASP A 36 -63.22 -10.42 16.56
N GLU A 37 -63.54 -9.78 17.69
CA GLU A 37 -63.23 -10.06 19.10
C GLU A 37 -61.80 -9.85 19.59
N ALA A 38 -61.54 -9.37 20.80
CA ALA A 38 -62.27 -8.68 21.86
C ALA A 38 -61.22 -8.42 22.98
N GLU A 39 -61.66 -7.79 24.07
CA GLU A 39 -60.97 -7.67 25.37
C GLU A 39 -59.96 -6.50 25.48
N SER A 40 -59.96 -5.65 26.50
CA SER A 40 -60.33 -5.92 27.91
C SER A 40 -60.37 -4.65 28.79
N PHE A 41 -61.35 -4.63 29.72
CA PHE A 41 -61.27 -4.19 31.15
C PHE A 41 -61.27 -2.69 31.52
N ASP A 42 -61.90 -2.19 32.60
CA ASP A 42 -62.84 -2.68 33.66
C ASP A 42 -63.35 -1.43 34.48
N PRO A 43 -64.28 -1.53 35.46
CA PRO A 43 -65.16 -0.45 35.98
C PRO A 43 -64.93 -0.08 37.50
N PRO A 44 -65.93 0.03 38.41
CA PRO A 44 -66.69 1.21 38.90
C PRO A 44 -66.49 1.50 40.43
N PRO A 45 -67.33 2.25 41.22
CA PRO A 45 -68.70 1.82 41.64
C PRO A 45 -69.78 2.92 41.97
N GLU A 46 -71.03 2.42 41.94
CA GLU A 46 -72.28 2.61 42.74
C GLU A 46 -72.60 3.86 43.61
N ASN A 47 -73.90 4.23 43.63
CA ASN A 47 -74.74 4.05 44.83
C ASN A 47 -76.28 4.09 44.61
N TYR A 48 -76.94 3.26 45.42
CA TYR A 48 -78.36 2.85 45.48
C TYR A 48 -79.30 3.93 46.11
N ARG A 49 -80.65 3.84 46.20
CA ARG A 49 -81.59 2.72 46.42
C ARG A 49 -83.06 3.24 46.32
N ARG A 50 -83.97 2.39 45.79
CA ARG A 50 -85.36 1.99 46.22
C ARG A 50 -86.19 2.92 47.16
N LEU A 51 -87.53 2.99 47.19
CA LEU A 51 -88.64 2.05 46.88
C LEU A 51 -89.99 2.81 47.00
N ALA A 52 -91.05 2.29 46.34
CA ALA A 52 -92.46 2.19 46.77
C ALA A 52 -93.53 2.76 45.78
N PRO A 53 -94.77 2.20 45.74
CA PRO A 53 -95.63 2.24 44.56
C PRO A 53 -97.00 2.98 44.69
N SER A 54 -97.49 3.38 43.51
CA SER A 54 -98.86 3.45 42.95
C SER A 54 -100.01 4.23 43.63
N GLU A 55 -100.56 5.19 42.87
CA GLU A 55 -102.01 5.39 42.61
C GLU A 55 -102.23 6.07 41.24
N PRO A 56 -103.43 6.01 40.62
CA PRO A 56 -103.48 5.68 39.18
C PRO A 56 -104.40 6.57 38.29
N ILE A 57 -104.36 6.25 36.99
CA ILE A 57 -105.36 6.46 35.90
C ILE A 57 -105.49 7.86 35.25
N ALA A 58 -105.14 7.92 33.95
CA ALA A 58 -106.02 8.43 32.89
C ALA A 58 -105.56 7.90 31.50
N ARG A 59 -106.52 7.60 30.62
CA ARG A 59 -106.41 6.98 29.28
C ARG A 59 -106.15 8.02 28.17
N GLU A 60 -106.05 7.50 26.93
CA GLU A 60 -106.07 8.16 25.59
C GLU A 60 -104.68 8.52 25.04
N THR A 61 -104.22 8.26 23.80
CA THR A 61 -104.70 7.71 22.51
C THR A 61 -103.42 7.49 21.64
N PRO A 62 -103.37 6.64 20.59
CA PRO A 62 -102.14 6.51 19.78
C PRO A 62 -101.97 7.71 18.81
N GLU A 63 -100.80 8.35 18.85
CA GLU A 63 -100.47 9.60 18.13
C GLU A 63 -99.03 9.55 17.52
N PRO A 64 -98.65 10.44 16.57
CA PRO A 64 -98.34 10.09 15.18
C PRO A 64 -96.81 10.28 14.86
N PRO A 65 -96.34 10.17 13.60
CA PRO A 65 -94.92 9.90 13.32
C PRO A 65 -93.97 11.08 13.59
N ARG A 66 -92.74 10.75 14.02
CA ARG A 66 -91.67 11.66 14.45
C ARG A 66 -91.11 12.53 13.29
N PRO A 67 -90.77 13.81 13.52
CA PRO A 67 -90.35 14.74 12.47
C PRO A 67 -88.89 14.53 11.98
N LYS A 68 -88.67 14.80 10.68
CA LYS A 68 -87.36 14.81 9.99
C LYS A 68 -86.45 15.91 10.54
N ARG A 69 -85.16 15.59 10.72
CA ARG A 69 -84.08 16.54 11.08
C ARG A 69 -83.96 17.64 10.01
N GLU A 70 -84.12 18.91 10.40
CA GLU A 70 -83.87 20.05 9.52
C GLU A 70 -82.36 20.29 9.38
N GLU A 71 -81.83 20.14 8.16
CA GLU A 71 -80.46 20.57 7.81
C GLU A 71 -80.31 22.08 7.99
N SER A 72 -79.18 22.52 8.55
CA SER A 72 -78.92 23.94 8.75
C SER A 72 -78.79 24.68 7.40
N THR A 73 -79.21 25.95 7.35
CA THR A 73 -79.16 26.78 6.13
C THR A 73 -77.76 26.92 5.56
N LEU A 74 -76.73 26.86 6.42
CA LEU A 74 -75.33 26.87 6.04
C LEU A 74 -74.95 25.59 5.27
N GLU A 75 -75.31 24.41 5.77
CA GLU A 75 -75.02 23.12 5.14
C GLU A 75 -75.66 23.02 3.74
N ARG A 76 -76.90 23.50 3.58
CA ARG A 76 -77.55 23.55 2.26
C ARG A 76 -76.82 24.46 1.28
N SER A 77 -76.37 25.64 1.74
CA SER A 77 -75.64 26.59 0.90
C SER A 77 -74.26 26.09 0.48
N LEU A 78 -73.60 25.34 1.36
CA LEU A 78 -72.29 24.71 1.12
C LEU A 78 -72.45 23.53 0.16
N ASN A 79 -73.41 22.64 0.39
CA ASN A 79 -73.67 21.49 -0.47
C ASN A 79 -74.06 21.91 -1.90
N ALA A 80 -74.80 23.00 -2.05
CA ALA A 80 -75.16 23.51 -3.37
C ALA A 80 -73.99 24.21 -4.09
N GLN A 81 -73.13 24.94 -3.37
CA GLN A 81 -71.87 25.45 -3.93
C GLN A 81 -70.95 24.32 -4.39
N ILE A 82 -70.85 23.23 -3.61
CA ILE A 82 -70.06 22.04 -3.95
C ILE A 82 -70.61 21.33 -5.20
N ARG A 83 -71.94 21.22 -5.34
CA ARG A 83 -72.54 20.65 -6.57
C ARG A 83 -72.31 21.53 -7.79
N SER A 84 -72.40 22.86 -7.65
CA SER A 84 -72.15 23.78 -8.77
C SER A 84 -70.71 23.71 -9.30
N LEU A 85 -69.74 23.34 -8.45
CA LEU A 85 -68.36 23.10 -8.89
C LEU A 85 -68.23 21.91 -9.85
N ALA A 86 -69.15 20.92 -9.78
CA ALA A 86 -69.17 19.76 -10.68
C ALA A 86 -69.83 20.07 -12.04
N GLU A 87 -70.52 21.20 -12.18
CA GLU A 87 -71.19 21.64 -13.42
C GLU A 87 -70.30 22.51 -14.30
N ILE A 88 -69.07 22.83 -13.87
CA ILE A 88 -68.15 23.72 -14.59
C ILE A 88 -67.67 23.02 -15.88
N GLY A 89 -68.08 23.54 -17.02
CA GLY A 89 -67.60 23.10 -18.33
C GLY A 89 -66.34 23.85 -18.80
N PRO A 90 -65.62 23.32 -19.80
CA PRO A 90 -64.51 24.04 -20.44
C PRO A 90 -64.95 25.36 -21.10
N ALA A 91 -66.23 25.48 -21.49
CA ALA A 91 -66.81 26.71 -22.02
C ALA A 91 -66.91 27.82 -20.97
N ASP A 92 -67.17 27.49 -19.70
CA ASP A 92 -67.27 28.48 -18.61
C ASP A 92 -65.90 29.06 -18.27
N ILE A 93 -64.86 28.22 -18.29
CA ILE A 93 -63.47 28.64 -18.11
C ILE A 93 -63.05 29.60 -19.24
N LEU A 94 -63.43 29.31 -20.49
CA LEU A 94 -63.18 30.20 -21.63
C LEU A 94 -63.93 31.54 -21.52
N LEU A 95 -65.17 31.53 -21.01
CA LEU A 95 -65.94 32.74 -20.76
C LEU A 95 -65.32 33.60 -19.65
N TRP A 96 -64.89 32.99 -18.55
CA TRP A 96 -64.18 33.68 -17.45
C TRP A 96 -62.85 34.26 -17.91
N LEU A 97 -62.14 33.53 -18.77
CA LEU A 97 -60.89 34.01 -19.35
C LEU A 97 -61.13 35.21 -20.28
N ARG A 98 -62.17 35.15 -21.12
CA ARG A 98 -62.58 36.24 -22.02
C ARG A 98 -62.99 37.49 -21.25
N ASP A 99 -63.84 37.33 -20.24
CA ASP A 99 -64.33 38.44 -19.41
C ASP A 99 -63.20 38.98 -18.50
N GLY A 100 -62.21 38.14 -18.19
CA GLY A 100 -61.00 38.45 -17.43
C GLY A 100 -59.83 39.01 -18.25
N ILE A 101 -59.93 39.18 -19.58
CA ILE A 101 -58.84 39.69 -20.44
C ILE A 101 -58.24 41.00 -19.90
N LYS A 102 -59.07 41.90 -19.36
CA LYS A 102 -58.59 43.17 -18.79
C LYS A 102 -57.64 42.96 -17.60
N TRP A 103 -57.89 41.96 -16.76
CA TRP A 103 -57.05 41.60 -15.63
C TRP A 103 -55.76 40.89 -16.08
N ILE A 104 -55.85 40.07 -17.13
CA ILE A 104 -54.69 39.41 -17.73
C ILE A 104 -53.73 40.44 -18.34
N VAL A 105 -54.27 41.38 -19.13
CA VAL A 105 -53.48 42.46 -19.74
C VAL A 105 -52.89 43.39 -18.68
N LEU A 106 -53.67 43.75 -17.65
CA LEU A 106 -53.17 44.57 -16.54
C LEU A 106 -52.04 43.87 -15.77
N ALA A 107 -52.20 42.59 -15.45
CA ALA A 107 -51.17 41.81 -14.77
C ALA A 107 -49.92 41.61 -15.63
N ALA A 108 -50.08 41.43 -16.94
CA ALA A 108 -48.97 41.38 -17.89
C ALA A 108 -48.20 42.71 -17.91
N ILE A 109 -48.89 43.86 -18.00
CA ILE A 109 -48.28 45.20 -17.97
C ILE A 109 -47.55 45.43 -16.64
N ILE A 110 -48.15 45.07 -15.51
CA ILE A 110 -47.51 45.18 -14.20
C ILE A 110 -46.26 44.29 -14.13
N GLY A 111 -46.32 43.06 -14.63
CA GLY A 111 -45.18 42.16 -14.71
C GLY A 111 -44.05 42.71 -15.60
N THR A 112 -44.40 43.35 -16.71
CA THR A 112 -43.46 44.05 -17.60
C THR A 112 -42.79 45.24 -16.90
N ILE A 113 -43.57 46.08 -16.20
CA ILE A 113 -43.06 47.24 -15.44
C ILE A 113 -42.16 46.77 -14.30
N ALA A 114 -42.56 45.73 -13.56
CA ALA A 114 -41.75 45.16 -12.49
C ALA A 114 -40.43 44.57 -13.03
N ALA A 115 -40.45 43.89 -14.18
CA ALA A 115 -39.25 43.41 -14.85
C ALA A 115 -38.35 44.57 -15.32
N LEU A 116 -38.92 45.66 -15.87
CA LEU A 116 -38.16 46.84 -16.26
C LEU A 116 -37.53 47.52 -15.04
N ALA A 117 -38.28 47.69 -13.95
CA ALA A 117 -37.77 48.22 -12.69
C ALA A 117 -36.60 47.37 -12.18
N TYR A 118 -36.77 46.04 -12.15
CA TYR A 118 -35.70 45.12 -11.80
C TYR A 118 -34.48 45.24 -12.71
N ALA A 119 -34.67 45.36 -14.03
CA ALA A 119 -33.58 45.50 -14.99
C ALA A 119 -32.73 46.77 -14.78
N LEU A 120 -33.35 47.84 -14.27
CA LEU A 120 -32.70 49.12 -13.97
C LEU A 120 -32.06 49.15 -12.59
N THR A 121 -32.62 48.43 -11.60
CA THR A 121 -32.08 48.37 -10.23
C THR A 121 -31.06 47.25 -10.02
N ALA A 122 -31.04 46.23 -10.88
CA ALA A 122 -30.14 45.10 -10.78
C ALA A 122 -28.68 45.52 -11.05
N THR A 123 -27.79 45.23 -10.11
CA THR A 123 -26.33 45.47 -10.24
C THR A 123 -25.79 44.71 -11.46
N PRO A 124 -25.16 45.38 -12.43
CA PRO A 124 -24.57 44.71 -13.58
C PRO A 124 -23.40 43.84 -13.12
N ARG A 125 -23.33 42.62 -13.64
CA ARG A 125 -22.19 41.72 -13.46
C ARG A 125 -21.45 41.60 -14.78
N TYR A 126 -20.13 41.70 -14.70
CA TYR A 126 -19.21 41.50 -15.81
C TYR A 126 -18.39 40.26 -15.48
N THR A 127 -18.37 39.27 -16.38
CA THR A 127 -17.63 38.02 -16.18
C THR A 127 -16.44 37.99 -17.11
N ALA A 128 -15.24 37.84 -16.58
CA ALA A 128 -14.01 37.60 -17.33
C ALA A 128 -13.69 36.10 -17.31
N TYR A 129 -13.22 35.57 -18.44
CA TYR A 129 -12.82 34.17 -18.60
C TYR A 129 -11.31 34.10 -18.85
N THR A 130 -10.64 33.17 -18.17
CA THR A 130 -9.23 32.81 -18.43
C THR A 130 -9.16 31.31 -18.67
N ASP A 131 -8.53 30.92 -19.78
CA ASP A 131 -8.40 29.51 -20.15
C ASP A 131 -6.98 29.03 -19.86
N LEU A 132 -6.87 27.98 -19.04
CA LEU A 132 -5.62 27.34 -18.65
C LEU A 132 -5.60 25.90 -19.16
N ILE A 133 -4.47 25.45 -19.68
CA ILE A 133 -4.23 24.03 -19.92
C ILE A 133 -3.50 23.44 -18.73
N VAL A 134 -4.04 22.33 -18.22
CA VAL A 134 -3.37 21.49 -17.24
C VAL A 134 -2.84 20.27 -17.98
N ASP A 135 -1.55 20.27 -18.27
CA ASP A 135 -0.94 19.11 -18.93
C ASP A 135 -0.79 17.99 -17.89
N PRO A 136 -1.34 16.78 -18.13
CA PRO A 136 -1.02 15.61 -17.34
C PRO A 136 0.42 15.18 -17.67
N ALA A 137 1.44 15.93 -17.21
CA ALA A 137 2.80 15.46 -17.39
C ALA A 137 3.02 14.25 -16.49
N ASN A 138 3.06 13.09 -17.12
CA ASN A 138 3.57 11.87 -16.52
C ASN A 138 5.06 12.10 -16.21
N LEU A 139 5.38 12.51 -14.98
CA LEU A 139 6.65 12.18 -14.35
C LEU A 139 6.68 10.66 -14.13
N ASN A 140 6.83 9.89 -15.21
CA ASN A 140 7.20 8.48 -15.12
C ASN A 140 8.64 8.43 -14.63
N VAL A 141 8.81 8.49 -13.31
CA VAL A 141 10.14 8.46 -12.70
C VAL A 141 10.82 7.12 -12.99
N VAL A 142 10.10 6.02 -13.19
CA VAL A 142 10.68 4.75 -13.70
C VAL A 142 9.63 4.01 -14.52
N SER A 143 9.89 3.80 -15.81
CA SER A 143 9.10 2.87 -16.63
C SER A 143 9.83 1.53 -16.65
N ASP A 144 9.60 0.68 -15.66
CA ASP A 144 10.04 -0.74 -15.72
C ASP A 144 8.90 -1.74 -15.47
N ASP A 145 7.65 -1.29 -15.40
CA ASP A 145 6.50 -2.18 -15.30
C ASP A 145 5.73 -2.29 -16.62
N VAL A 146 5.77 -3.50 -17.19
CA VAL A 146 5.15 -3.91 -18.46
C VAL A 146 3.60 -3.96 -18.39
N PHE A 147 2.99 -3.46 -17.30
CA PHE A 147 1.56 -3.65 -17.01
C PHE A 147 0.70 -2.39 -16.79
N ALA A 148 1.20 -1.16 -17.02
CA ALA A 148 0.51 0.06 -16.58
C ALA A 148 -0.40 0.78 -17.60
N SER A 149 -0.90 0.13 -18.67
CA SER A 149 -1.49 0.89 -19.80
C SER A 149 -2.99 1.21 -19.75
N SER A 150 -3.78 0.73 -18.77
CA SER A 150 -5.24 0.99 -18.73
C SER A 150 -5.75 1.83 -17.55
N SER A 151 -5.05 1.88 -16.41
CA SER A 151 -5.44 2.68 -15.23
C SER A 151 -5.08 4.18 -15.34
N GLN A 152 -4.53 4.59 -16.48
CA GLN A 152 -3.83 5.87 -16.62
C GLN A 152 -4.74 7.02 -17.07
N ARG A 153 -5.86 6.77 -17.76
CA ARG A 153 -6.77 7.87 -18.17
C ARG A 153 -7.63 8.38 -17.02
N ASP A 154 -8.22 7.48 -16.25
CA ASP A 154 -9.08 7.87 -15.13
C ASP A 154 -8.29 8.60 -14.03
N SER A 155 -7.03 8.20 -13.80
CA SER A 155 -6.12 8.89 -12.87
C SER A 155 -5.71 10.28 -13.35
N GLN A 156 -5.48 10.47 -14.66
CA GLN A 156 -5.19 11.79 -15.25
C GLN A 156 -6.40 12.73 -15.17
N LEU A 157 -7.63 12.25 -15.37
CA LEU A 157 -8.83 13.07 -15.20
C LEU A 157 -9.01 13.52 -13.73
N LEU A 158 -8.80 12.61 -12.77
CA LEU A 158 -8.86 12.91 -11.34
C LEU A 158 -7.78 13.93 -10.93
N GLU A 159 -6.60 13.90 -11.54
CA GLU A 159 -5.54 14.88 -11.28
C GLU A 159 -5.95 16.30 -11.70
N VAL A 160 -6.58 16.43 -12.87
CA VAL A 160 -7.08 17.72 -13.38
C VAL A 160 -8.21 18.24 -12.49
N GLU A 161 -9.11 17.38 -12.02
CA GLU A 161 -10.16 17.75 -11.07
C GLU A 161 -9.61 18.16 -9.70
N SER A 162 -8.53 17.53 -9.24
CA SER A 162 -7.83 17.93 -8.01
C SER A 162 -7.20 19.32 -8.16
N LYS A 163 -6.48 19.56 -9.27
CA LYS A 163 -5.89 20.87 -9.60
C LYS A 163 -6.95 21.96 -9.75
N LEU A 164 -8.12 21.64 -10.31
CA LEU A 164 -9.28 22.54 -10.39
C LEU A 164 -9.78 22.95 -8.99
N ARG A 165 -9.78 22.03 -8.04
CA ARG A 165 -10.15 22.32 -6.64
C ARG A 165 -9.09 23.18 -5.95
N VAL A 166 -7.82 23.04 -6.31
CA VAL A 166 -6.75 23.94 -5.82
C VAL A 166 -6.93 25.36 -6.35
N LEU A 167 -7.31 25.54 -7.62
CA LEU A 167 -7.57 26.85 -8.24
C LEU A 167 -8.65 27.66 -7.52
N THR A 168 -9.65 26.98 -6.94
CA THR A 168 -10.73 27.60 -6.14
C THR A 168 -10.56 27.41 -4.64
N SER A 169 -9.37 26.98 -4.19
CA SER A 169 -9.10 26.71 -2.78
C SER A 169 -8.98 27.98 -1.95
N GLY A 170 -9.28 27.85 -0.65
CA GLY A 170 -9.20 28.97 0.28
C GLY A 170 -7.80 29.59 0.38
N ASN A 171 -6.73 28.81 0.18
CA ASN A 171 -5.34 29.31 0.21
C ASN A 171 -5.08 30.27 -0.96
N VAL A 172 -5.45 29.85 -2.18
CA VAL A 172 -5.33 30.68 -3.39
C VAL A 172 -6.17 31.95 -3.24
N LEU A 173 -7.43 31.81 -2.84
CA LEU A 173 -8.32 32.97 -2.67
C LEU A 173 -7.85 33.92 -1.56
N ARG A 174 -7.29 33.41 -0.45
CA ARG A 174 -6.71 34.25 0.62
C ARG A 174 -5.47 35.02 0.15
N HIS A 175 -4.61 34.40 -0.65
CA HIS A 175 -3.48 35.08 -1.26
C HIS A 175 -3.94 36.26 -2.12
N VAL A 176 -4.98 36.04 -2.94
CA VAL A 176 -5.59 37.09 -3.77
C VAL A 176 -6.25 38.20 -2.94
N ILE A 177 -6.95 37.86 -1.85
CA ILE A 177 -7.53 38.85 -0.93
C ILE A 177 -6.46 39.77 -0.37
N THR A 178 -5.29 39.21 -0.04
CA THR A 178 -4.16 39.96 0.51
C THR A 178 -3.43 40.76 -0.58
N GLU A 179 -3.20 40.18 -1.77
CA GLU A 179 -2.52 40.83 -2.90
C GLU A 179 -3.31 42.03 -3.43
N LEU A 180 -4.63 41.90 -3.55
CA LEU A 180 -5.51 42.95 -4.10
C LEU A 180 -6.18 43.80 -3.01
N ASP A 181 -5.85 43.57 -1.74
CA ASP A 181 -6.42 44.27 -0.59
C ASP A 181 -7.97 44.33 -0.62
N LEU A 182 -8.60 43.18 -0.90
CA LEU A 182 -10.05 43.07 -1.08
C LEU A 182 -10.84 43.35 0.21
N ALA A 183 -10.16 43.43 1.36
CA ALA A 183 -10.75 43.84 2.62
C ALA A 183 -11.23 45.29 2.62
N ASN A 184 -10.57 46.16 1.85
CA ASN A 184 -10.93 47.57 1.70
C ASN A 184 -11.88 47.82 0.51
N ASP A 185 -12.19 46.80 -0.28
CA ASP A 185 -13.07 46.94 -1.44
C ASP A 185 -14.56 46.92 -1.01
N PRO A 186 -15.33 48.01 -1.28
CA PRO A 186 -16.75 48.09 -0.94
C PRO A 186 -17.64 47.10 -1.71
N GLU A 187 -17.10 46.37 -2.68
CA GLU A 187 -17.80 45.30 -3.39
C GLU A 187 -17.78 43.97 -2.61
N PHE A 188 -16.75 43.73 -1.80
CA PHE A 188 -16.54 42.48 -1.05
C PHE A 188 -16.77 42.65 0.46
N ASN A 189 -16.55 43.87 0.99
CA ASN A 189 -16.80 44.24 2.38
C ASN A 189 -18.15 44.97 2.56
N ARG A 190 -19.22 44.50 1.91
CA ARG A 190 -20.55 45.11 2.07
C ARG A 190 -21.16 44.68 3.41
N PRO A 191 -21.49 45.61 4.33
CA PRO A 191 -22.39 45.27 5.42
C PRO A 191 -23.73 44.86 4.81
N GLY A 192 -24.20 43.65 5.12
CA GLY A 192 -25.51 43.18 4.65
C GLY A 192 -26.64 44.15 5.01
N PHE A 193 -27.74 44.13 4.27
CA PHE A 193 -28.90 44.99 4.55
C PHE A 193 -29.50 44.78 5.96
N LEU A 194 -29.25 43.61 6.58
CA LEU A 194 -29.62 43.27 7.96
C LEU A 194 -28.49 43.44 8.97
N ASP A 195 -27.28 43.81 8.53
CA ASP A 195 -26.12 43.98 9.40
C ASP A 195 -26.34 45.01 10.53
N PRO A 196 -27.05 46.13 10.32
CA PRO A 196 -27.41 47.04 11.41
C PRO A 196 -28.30 46.38 12.47
N LEU A 197 -29.20 45.49 12.05
CA LEU A 197 -30.14 44.77 12.92
C LEU A 197 -29.43 43.63 13.67
N VAL A 198 -28.53 42.92 12.99
CA VAL A 198 -27.72 41.82 13.58
C VAL A 198 -26.68 42.36 14.56
N ARG A 199 -26.03 43.48 14.26
CA ARG A 199 -25.10 44.16 15.20
C ARG A 199 -25.79 44.61 16.49
N LEU A 200 -27.09 44.95 16.40
CA LEU A 200 -27.89 45.33 17.57
C LEU A 200 -28.21 44.13 18.48
N ILE A 201 -28.26 42.91 17.93
CA ILE A 201 -28.61 41.68 18.66
C ILE A 201 -27.36 40.91 19.12
N SER A 202 -26.27 40.94 18.34
CA SER A 202 -25.14 40.02 18.48
C SER A 202 -23.80 40.67 18.88
N GLY A 203 -23.72 42.00 19.02
CA GLY A 203 -22.48 42.71 19.36
C GLY A 203 -21.49 42.88 18.19
N PRO A 204 -20.34 43.58 18.40
CA PRO A 204 -19.33 43.81 17.37
C PRO A 204 -18.63 42.51 16.95
N ARG A 205 -18.50 42.28 15.64
CA ARG A 205 -17.86 41.07 15.10
C ARG A 205 -16.34 41.07 15.35
N PRO A 206 -15.74 39.94 15.73
CA PRO A 206 -14.29 39.78 15.76
C PRO A 206 -13.71 39.87 14.34
N GLU A 207 -12.49 40.43 14.19
CA GLU A 207 -11.85 40.69 12.89
C GLU A 207 -11.76 39.44 11.99
N GLY A 208 -11.59 38.24 12.57
CA GLY A 208 -11.56 36.97 11.85
C GLY A 208 -12.84 36.60 11.09
N ASP A 209 -14.01 37.11 11.50
CA ASP A 209 -15.28 36.89 10.79
C ASP A 209 -15.36 37.70 9.48
N THR A 210 -14.61 38.81 9.39
CA THR A 210 -14.61 39.69 8.22
C THR A 210 -13.85 39.04 7.06
N GLU A 211 -12.69 38.45 7.33
CA GLU A 211 -11.88 37.74 6.33
C GLU A 211 -12.61 36.50 5.79
N LEU A 212 -13.26 35.72 6.66
CA LEU A 212 -14.09 34.58 6.27
C LEU A 212 -15.29 35.01 5.41
N GLY A 213 -15.88 36.17 5.69
CA GLY A 213 -16.96 36.76 4.90
C GLY A 213 -16.49 37.17 3.49
N ILE A 214 -15.33 37.83 3.39
CA ILE A 214 -14.70 38.21 2.12
C ILE A 214 -14.33 36.97 1.32
N LEU A 215 -13.76 35.95 1.96
CA LEU A 215 -13.41 34.68 1.33
C LEU A 215 -14.64 34.00 0.74
N ARG A 216 -15.76 33.95 1.48
CA ARG A 216 -17.01 33.40 0.97
C ARG A 216 -17.53 34.21 -0.21
N ALA A 217 -17.56 35.54 -0.08
CA ALA A 217 -18.01 36.44 -1.15
C ALA A 217 -17.18 36.28 -2.43
N LEU A 218 -15.85 36.12 -2.31
CA LEU A 218 -14.96 35.85 -3.43
C LEU A 218 -15.21 34.45 -4.01
N SER A 219 -15.36 33.42 -3.17
CA SER A 219 -15.62 32.05 -3.64
C SER A 219 -16.92 31.91 -4.44
N GLU A 220 -17.97 32.68 -4.11
CA GLU A 220 -19.23 32.72 -4.88
C GLU A 220 -19.09 33.43 -6.23
N ARG A 221 -18.03 34.23 -6.38
CA ARG A 221 -17.73 35.03 -7.58
C ARG A 221 -16.79 34.35 -8.56
N VAL A 222 -16.17 33.26 -8.13
CA VAL A 222 -15.19 32.49 -8.88
C VAL A 222 -15.77 31.13 -9.20
N SER A 223 -15.80 30.79 -10.48
CA SER A 223 -16.18 29.46 -10.96
C SER A 223 -15.06 28.92 -11.83
N ALA A 224 -14.66 27.69 -11.60
CA ALA A 224 -13.71 27.01 -12.46
C ALA A 224 -14.38 25.73 -13.00
N GLN A 225 -14.39 25.59 -14.32
CA GLN A 225 -15.00 24.45 -14.99
C GLN A 225 -14.05 23.89 -16.04
N ARG A 226 -13.96 22.57 -16.12
CA ARG A 226 -13.20 21.90 -17.17
C ARG A 226 -14.08 21.76 -18.42
N GLU A 227 -13.51 22.06 -19.58
CA GLU A 227 -14.21 21.87 -20.85
C GLU A 227 -14.39 20.37 -21.15
N GLU A 228 -15.56 19.97 -21.66
CA GLU A 228 -15.85 18.55 -21.92
C GLU A 228 -14.82 17.95 -22.90
N ARG A 229 -14.29 16.76 -22.55
CA ARG A 229 -13.29 16.03 -23.36
C ARG A 229 -11.98 16.79 -23.62
N SER A 230 -11.67 17.79 -22.79
CA SER A 230 -10.46 18.59 -22.89
C SER A 230 -9.78 18.73 -21.52
N PHE A 231 -8.48 19.02 -21.53
CA PHE A 231 -7.66 19.38 -20.36
C PHE A 231 -7.61 20.89 -20.10
N VAL A 232 -8.44 21.64 -20.82
CA VAL A 232 -8.60 23.08 -20.64
C VAL A 232 -9.58 23.34 -19.50
N VAL A 233 -9.15 24.18 -18.58
CA VAL A 233 -9.92 24.71 -17.46
C VAL A 233 -10.24 26.17 -17.77
N SER A 234 -11.52 26.51 -17.79
CA SER A 234 -11.99 27.89 -17.90
C SER A 234 -12.29 28.43 -16.50
N LEU A 235 -11.57 29.48 -16.12
CA LEU A 235 -11.77 30.25 -14.89
C LEU A 235 -12.66 31.44 -15.22
N GLY A 236 -13.90 31.41 -14.73
CA GLY A 236 -14.83 32.52 -14.77
C GLY A 236 -14.83 33.31 -13.47
N VAL A 237 -14.63 34.63 -13.55
CA VAL A 237 -14.67 35.53 -12.41
C VAL A 237 -15.57 36.71 -12.72
N TRP A 238 -16.46 37.08 -11.79
CA TRP A 238 -17.37 38.21 -12.02
C TRP A 238 -17.28 39.31 -10.97
N THR A 239 -17.33 40.56 -11.44
CA THR A 239 -17.38 41.79 -10.62
C THR A 239 -18.32 42.83 -11.25
N GLU A 240 -18.57 43.92 -10.54
CA GLU A 240 -19.37 45.05 -11.03
C GLU A 240 -18.63 45.92 -12.06
N ASP A 241 -17.30 45.85 -12.08
CA ASP A 241 -16.42 46.55 -13.03
C ASP A 241 -15.72 45.53 -13.95
N PRO A 242 -15.78 45.70 -15.30
CA PRO A 242 -15.11 44.80 -16.24
C PRO A 242 -13.58 44.75 -16.08
N GLU A 243 -12.91 45.85 -15.70
CA GLU A 243 -11.45 45.84 -15.51
C GLU A 243 -11.05 45.14 -14.21
N LYS A 244 -11.89 45.24 -13.18
CA LYS A 244 -11.71 44.51 -11.92
C LYS A 244 -11.83 43.00 -12.13
N SER A 245 -12.73 42.54 -13.01
CA SER A 245 -12.87 41.10 -13.30
C SER A 245 -11.60 40.51 -13.90
N VAL A 246 -10.93 41.25 -14.78
CA VAL A 246 -9.66 40.85 -15.40
C VAL A 246 -8.54 40.80 -14.36
N ARG A 247 -8.37 41.88 -13.58
CA ARG A 247 -7.35 41.94 -12.52
C ARG A 247 -7.50 40.80 -11.51
N LEU A 248 -8.74 40.49 -11.13
CA LEU A 248 -9.05 39.43 -10.19
C LEU A 248 -8.78 38.04 -10.79
N ALA A 249 -9.15 37.81 -12.05
CA ALA A 249 -8.85 36.56 -12.74
C ALA A 249 -7.32 36.33 -12.87
N ASP A 250 -6.57 37.36 -13.28
CA ASP A 250 -5.11 37.27 -13.41
C ASP A 250 -4.42 37.04 -12.05
N ALA A 251 -4.90 37.68 -10.98
CA ALA A 251 -4.38 37.46 -9.63
C ALA A 251 -4.64 36.02 -9.15
N ILE A 252 -5.84 35.48 -9.39
CA ILE A 252 -6.16 34.09 -9.06
C ILE A 252 -5.25 33.11 -9.80
N VAL A 253 -4.97 33.36 -11.08
CA VAL A 253 -4.06 32.51 -11.86
C VAL A 253 -2.63 32.56 -11.32
N ARG A 254 -2.08 33.75 -11.01
CA ARG A 254 -0.74 33.88 -10.42
C ARG A 254 -0.65 33.22 -9.04
N ALA A 255 -1.66 33.42 -8.20
CA ALA A 255 -1.74 32.79 -6.89
C ALA A 255 -1.82 31.27 -7.00
N PHE A 256 -2.55 30.75 -7.98
CA PHE A 256 -2.63 29.32 -8.28
C PHE A 256 -1.30 28.74 -8.75
N GLU A 257 -0.61 29.40 -9.69
CA GLU A 257 0.73 28.98 -10.15
C GLU A 257 1.73 28.93 -8.98
N THR A 258 1.67 29.92 -8.10
CA THR A 258 2.51 30.00 -6.89
C THR A 258 2.22 28.87 -5.91
N GLU A 259 0.94 28.61 -5.61
CA GLU A 259 0.51 27.51 -4.72
C GLU A 259 0.92 26.14 -5.30
N LEU A 260 0.76 25.95 -6.62
CA LEU A 260 1.20 24.72 -7.28
C LEU A 260 2.72 24.53 -7.19
N PHE A 261 3.49 25.59 -7.46
CA PHE A 261 4.94 25.55 -7.35
C PHE A 261 5.38 25.24 -5.92
N GLN A 262 4.80 25.91 -4.92
CA GLN A 262 5.12 25.69 -3.51
C GLN A 262 4.78 24.26 -3.07
N SER A 263 3.57 23.77 -3.39
CA SER A 263 3.13 22.42 -3.06
C SER A 263 4.00 21.34 -3.73
N ALA A 264 4.41 21.57 -4.98
CA ALA A 264 5.34 20.70 -5.70
C ALA A 264 6.74 20.71 -5.05
N ALA A 265 7.26 21.89 -4.69
CA ALA A 265 8.56 22.04 -4.03
C ALA A 265 8.59 21.38 -2.64
N GLU A 266 7.54 21.54 -1.83
CA GLU A 266 7.42 20.89 -0.52
C GLU A 266 7.33 19.37 -0.65
N SER A 267 6.58 18.87 -1.62
CA SER A 267 6.47 17.44 -1.89
C SER A 267 7.78 16.85 -2.40
N ALA A 268 8.47 17.55 -3.32
CA ALA A 268 9.80 17.18 -3.79
C ALA A 268 10.82 17.18 -2.64
N GLY A 269 10.76 18.19 -1.76
CA GLY A 269 11.61 18.28 -0.57
C GLY A 269 11.41 17.12 0.40
N ARG A 270 10.15 16.69 0.66
CA ARG A 270 9.86 15.50 1.47
C ARG A 270 10.39 14.22 0.84
N VAL A 271 10.25 14.07 -0.47
CA VAL A 271 10.81 12.92 -1.20
C VAL A 271 12.33 12.92 -1.11
N ALA A 272 12.98 14.06 -1.39
CA ALA A 272 14.42 14.21 -1.29
C ALA A 272 14.94 13.88 0.12
N ALA A 273 14.29 14.40 1.17
CA ALA A 273 14.64 14.08 2.56
C ALA A 273 14.52 12.58 2.86
N GLY A 274 13.49 11.92 2.32
CA GLY A 274 13.33 10.46 2.42
C GLY A 274 14.44 9.69 1.70
N LEU A 275 14.82 10.11 0.48
CA LEU A 275 15.92 9.52 -0.28
C LEU A 275 17.26 9.69 0.47
N THR A 276 17.53 10.88 1.01
CA THR A 276 18.74 11.14 1.81
C THR A 276 18.78 10.28 3.08
N SER A 277 17.68 10.21 3.83
CA SER A 277 17.59 9.35 5.02
C SER A 277 17.85 7.89 4.70
N ARG A 278 17.36 7.40 3.54
CA ARG A 278 17.62 6.03 3.09
C ARG A 278 19.07 5.82 2.65
N LEU A 279 19.68 6.81 2.01
CA LEU A 279 21.10 6.79 1.67
C LEU A 279 21.98 6.71 2.91
N ASP A 280 21.65 7.46 3.96
CA ASP A 280 22.37 7.42 5.24
C ASP A 280 22.26 6.06 5.92
N GLU A 281 21.06 5.46 5.91
CA GLU A 281 20.85 4.09 6.41
C GLU A 281 21.68 3.06 5.64
N LEU A 282 21.66 3.13 4.30
CA LEU A 282 22.44 2.24 3.44
C LEU A 282 23.94 2.43 3.64
N ARG A 283 24.40 3.68 3.74
CA ARG A 283 25.81 4.01 4.03
C ARG A 283 26.24 3.41 5.36
N ALA A 284 25.45 3.61 6.42
CA ALA A 284 25.73 3.02 7.73
C ALA A 284 25.77 1.49 7.67
N ALA A 285 24.85 0.87 6.90
CA ALA A 285 24.84 -0.58 6.72
C ALA A 285 26.08 -1.11 5.98
N VAL A 286 26.58 -0.38 4.98
CA VAL A 286 27.85 -0.69 4.28
C VAL A 286 29.03 -0.58 5.23
N THR A 287 29.18 0.56 5.91
CA THR A 287 30.27 0.78 6.87
C THR A 287 30.29 -0.29 7.95
N GLN A 288 29.13 -0.63 8.51
CA GLN A 288 29.03 -1.69 9.51
C GLN A 288 29.37 -3.08 8.94
N ALA A 289 29.08 -3.36 7.68
CA ALA A 289 29.46 -4.62 7.04
C ALA A 289 30.97 -4.70 6.80
N GLU A 290 31.57 -3.62 6.31
CA GLU A 290 33.03 -3.50 6.12
C GLU A 290 33.79 -3.58 7.45
N GLU A 291 33.29 -2.92 8.50
CA GLU A 291 33.85 -3.02 9.85
C GLU A 291 33.87 -4.45 10.38
N ARG A 292 32.80 -5.23 10.13
CA ARG A 292 32.76 -6.66 10.49
C ARG A 292 33.78 -7.47 9.72
N VAL A 293 33.98 -7.19 8.42
CA VAL A 293 35.03 -7.85 7.61
C VAL A 293 36.40 -7.58 8.22
N GLU A 294 36.71 -6.31 8.50
CA GLU A 294 38.01 -5.91 9.02
C GLU A 294 38.23 -6.38 10.47
N GLN A 295 37.19 -6.37 11.31
CA GLN A 295 37.25 -6.95 12.64
C GLN A 295 37.49 -8.45 12.57
N PHE A 296 36.77 -9.17 11.71
CA PHE A 296 36.96 -10.61 11.53
C PHE A 296 38.38 -10.94 11.03
N LYS A 297 38.94 -10.15 10.11
CA LYS A 297 40.33 -10.29 9.66
C LYS A 297 41.32 -10.09 10.82
N ARG A 298 41.12 -9.08 11.67
CA ARG A 298 41.96 -8.81 12.85
C ARG A 298 41.87 -9.93 13.87
N ASP A 299 40.67 -10.34 14.24
CA ASP A 299 40.41 -11.35 15.28
C ASP A 299 40.97 -12.72 14.89
N ASN A 300 40.91 -13.06 13.61
CA ASN A 300 41.42 -14.34 13.07
C ASN A 300 42.83 -14.23 12.48
N LYS A 301 43.51 -13.06 12.61
CA LYS A 301 44.86 -12.81 12.08
C LYS A 301 45.00 -13.15 10.58
N LEU A 302 43.92 -12.99 9.82
CA LEU A 302 43.88 -13.25 8.38
C LEU A 302 44.51 -12.06 7.65
N GLN A 303 45.83 -11.99 7.63
CA GLN A 303 46.54 -11.01 6.81
C GLN A 303 46.64 -11.51 5.37
N LEU A 304 46.41 -10.60 4.42
CA LEU A 304 46.62 -10.84 3.00
C LEU A 304 48.08 -11.25 2.79
N ASN A 305 48.31 -12.52 2.47
CA ASN A 305 49.27 -13.01 1.46
C ASN A 305 49.57 -14.51 1.69
N ALA A 306 49.23 -15.34 0.70
CA ALA A 306 49.90 -16.60 0.37
C ALA A 306 49.97 -17.76 1.40
N GLY A 307 49.29 -17.66 2.55
CA GLY A 307 49.30 -18.73 3.56
C GLY A 307 48.74 -20.07 3.06
N GLU A 308 47.70 -20.06 2.23
CA GLU A 308 47.00 -21.27 1.75
C GLU A 308 47.91 -22.18 0.89
N LEU A 309 48.72 -21.57 0.02
CA LEU A 309 49.71 -22.30 -0.79
C LEU A 309 50.88 -22.79 0.06
N ALA A 310 51.25 -22.07 1.12
CA ALA A 310 52.32 -22.49 2.01
C ALA A 310 51.88 -23.66 2.92
N SER A 311 50.73 -23.57 3.58
CA SER A 311 50.21 -24.61 4.48
C SER A 311 49.83 -25.90 3.74
N SER A 312 49.27 -25.81 2.53
CA SER A 312 49.00 -26.99 1.69
C SER A 312 50.29 -27.69 1.24
N ARG A 313 51.33 -26.94 0.87
CA ARG A 313 52.65 -27.48 0.54
C ARG A 313 53.31 -28.14 1.76
N ILE A 314 53.26 -27.49 2.92
CA ILE A 314 53.80 -28.04 4.18
C ILE A 314 53.09 -29.33 4.57
N SER A 315 51.76 -29.37 4.47
CA SER A 315 50.97 -30.58 4.74
C SER A 315 51.37 -31.74 3.81
N SER A 316 51.49 -31.48 2.50
CA SER A 316 51.91 -32.52 1.54
C SER A 316 53.33 -33.03 1.77
N ALA A 317 54.23 -32.15 2.23
CA ALA A 317 55.60 -32.51 2.58
C ALA A 317 55.64 -33.36 3.86
N LEU A 318 54.84 -33.02 4.88
CA LEU A 318 54.70 -33.80 6.11
C LEU A 318 54.10 -35.19 5.83
N ASP A 319 53.05 -35.29 5.01
CA ASP A 319 52.45 -36.57 4.63
C ASP A 319 53.49 -37.50 3.98
N THR A 320 54.34 -36.94 3.10
CA THR A 320 55.43 -37.68 2.46
C THR A 320 56.48 -38.14 3.49
N GLN A 321 56.84 -37.29 4.45
CA GLN A 321 57.78 -37.64 5.52
C GLN A 321 57.23 -38.71 6.47
N VAL A 322 55.93 -38.69 6.78
CA VAL A 322 55.27 -39.72 7.58
C VAL A 322 55.31 -41.06 6.86
N LEU A 323 55.04 -41.09 5.56
CA LEU A 323 55.12 -42.31 4.76
C LEU A 323 56.55 -42.88 4.73
N ASP A 324 57.57 -42.03 4.55
CA ASP A 324 58.98 -42.45 4.59
C ASP A 324 59.36 -43.01 5.98
N ALA A 325 59.00 -42.31 7.05
CA ALA A 325 59.26 -42.78 8.42
C ALA A 325 58.53 -44.08 8.75
N GLN A 326 57.31 -44.27 8.25
CA GLN A 326 56.56 -45.51 8.39
C GLN A 326 57.25 -46.65 7.65
N GLN A 327 57.76 -46.41 6.44
CA GLN A 327 58.52 -47.41 5.68
C GLN A 327 59.81 -47.81 6.42
N ARG A 328 60.54 -46.84 7.01
CA ARG A 328 61.74 -47.12 7.82
C ARG A 328 61.42 -47.95 9.06
N LEU A 329 60.32 -47.68 9.75
CA LEU A 329 59.88 -48.48 10.89
C LEU A 329 59.60 -49.92 10.47
N ILE A 330 58.84 -50.13 9.40
CA ILE A 330 58.55 -51.48 8.86
C ILE A 330 59.84 -52.23 8.54
N GLN A 331 60.82 -51.56 7.92
CA GLN A 331 62.12 -52.16 7.61
C GLN A 331 62.92 -52.52 8.87
N ALA A 332 62.95 -51.63 9.87
CA ALA A 332 63.63 -51.86 11.14
C ALA A 332 62.98 -53.00 11.95
N GLU A 333 61.64 -53.03 12.01
CA GLU A 333 60.86 -54.07 12.69
C GLU A 333 61.08 -55.43 12.02
N ALA A 334 60.98 -55.50 10.70
CA ALA A 334 61.23 -56.75 9.95
C ALA A 334 62.66 -57.27 10.17
N ARG A 335 63.66 -56.38 10.17
CA ARG A 335 65.06 -56.74 10.44
C ARG A 335 65.24 -57.25 11.88
N TYR A 336 64.63 -56.58 12.86
CA TYR A 336 64.69 -56.98 14.26
C TYR A 336 64.01 -58.34 14.50
N GLU A 337 62.83 -58.58 13.93
CA GLU A 337 62.12 -59.86 14.02
C GLU A 337 62.93 -60.99 13.37
N GLN A 338 63.54 -60.74 12.21
CA GLN A 338 64.41 -61.70 11.55
C GLN A 338 65.62 -62.06 12.43
N MET A 339 66.30 -61.06 13.00
CA MET A 339 67.40 -61.29 13.96
C MET A 339 66.93 -62.06 15.19
N GLN A 340 65.78 -61.69 15.77
CA GLN A 340 65.25 -62.33 16.98
C GLN A 340 64.96 -63.82 16.73
N SER A 341 64.36 -64.16 15.59
CA SER A 341 64.09 -65.55 15.20
C SER A 341 65.37 -66.37 14.95
N ALA A 342 66.41 -65.73 14.39
CA ALA A 342 67.69 -66.35 14.12
C ALA A 342 68.49 -66.64 15.40
N VAL A 343 68.43 -65.74 16.40
CA VAL A 343 68.99 -65.99 17.75
C VAL A 343 68.22 -67.13 18.44
N ALA A 344 66.89 -67.10 18.42
CA ALA A 344 66.06 -68.13 19.05
C ALA A 344 66.32 -69.53 18.46
N SER A 345 66.62 -69.62 17.17
CA SER A 345 66.91 -70.86 16.46
C SER A 345 68.40 -71.29 16.51
N ARG A 346 69.27 -70.57 17.24
CA ARG A 346 70.74 -70.76 17.26
C ARG A 346 71.41 -70.72 15.87
N ARG A 347 70.89 -69.93 14.94
CA ARG A 347 71.47 -69.76 13.58
C ARG A 347 72.29 -68.48 13.40
N ALA A 348 72.60 -67.77 14.49
CA ALA A 348 73.36 -66.51 14.45
C ALA A 348 74.73 -66.65 13.76
N ALA A 349 75.39 -67.81 13.86
CA ALA A 349 76.65 -68.10 13.21
C ALA A 349 76.55 -68.15 11.66
N THR A 350 75.37 -68.47 11.11
CA THR A 350 75.19 -68.76 9.67
C THR A 350 74.35 -67.71 8.93
N ASP A 351 73.55 -66.91 9.63
CA ASP A 351 72.56 -66.02 9.03
C ASP A 351 73.11 -64.62 8.69
N THR A 352 73.01 -64.15 7.45
CA THR A 352 73.70 -62.92 6.97
C THR A 352 73.19 -61.62 7.61
N VAL A 353 72.05 -61.67 8.32
CA VAL A 353 71.41 -60.52 8.95
C VAL A 353 72.28 -59.86 10.04
N PHE A 354 73.15 -60.66 10.69
CA PHE A 354 74.14 -60.17 11.66
C PHE A 354 75.42 -59.74 10.95
N ASP A 355 75.42 -58.52 10.45
CA ASP A 355 76.56 -57.91 9.78
C ASP A 355 77.32 -56.99 10.74
N SER A 356 78.51 -57.44 11.18
CA SER A 356 79.47 -56.62 11.91
C SER A 356 80.89 -57.14 11.62
N PRO A 357 81.93 -56.27 11.62
CA PRO A 357 83.30 -56.73 11.46
C PRO A 357 83.71 -57.78 12.51
N ALA A 358 83.18 -57.69 13.73
CA ALA A 358 83.41 -58.67 14.79
C ALA A 358 82.72 -60.01 14.50
N MET A 359 81.47 -60.00 14.02
CA MET A 359 80.77 -61.22 13.59
C MET A 359 81.46 -61.90 12.41
N ALA A 360 81.96 -61.13 11.44
CA ALA A 360 82.71 -61.68 10.32
C ALA A 360 83.95 -62.44 10.80
N ASN A 361 84.72 -61.84 11.72
CA ASN A 361 85.90 -62.50 12.32
C ASN A 361 85.51 -63.76 13.10
N LEU A 362 84.46 -63.70 13.94
CA LEU A 362 83.97 -64.84 14.71
C LEU A 362 83.51 -65.99 13.78
N ARG A 363 82.84 -65.67 12.67
CA ARG A 363 82.43 -66.65 11.65
C ARG A 363 83.61 -67.32 10.97
N THR A 364 84.64 -66.55 10.60
CA THR A 364 85.86 -67.11 10.02
C THR A 364 86.54 -68.05 11.00
N SER A 365 86.72 -67.64 12.26
CA SER A 365 87.25 -68.50 13.32
C SER A 365 86.40 -69.76 13.52
N TYR A 366 85.07 -69.64 13.46
CA TYR A 366 84.14 -70.76 13.63
C TYR A 366 84.25 -71.76 12.48
N ALA A 367 84.29 -71.27 11.24
CA ALA A 367 84.47 -72.12 10.06
C ALA A 367 85.83 -72.85 10.08
N THR A 368 86.91 -72.16 10.45
CA THR A 368 88.23 -72.78 10.60
C THR A 368 88.24 -73.85 11.69
N LEU A 369 87.63 -73.58 12.85
CA LEU A 369 87.55 -74.55 13.95
C LEU A 369 86.69 -75.77 13.59
N GLN A 370 85.57 -75.57 12.90
CA GLN A 370 84.72 -76.65 12.37
C GLN A 370 85.48 -77.57 11.40
N GLN A 371 86.29 -76.98 10.50
CA GLN A 371 87.13 -77.75 9.58
C GLN A 371 88.15 -78.61 10.34
N GLN A 372 88.79 -78.06 11.38
CA GLN A 372 89.75 -78.80 12.21
C GLN A 372 89.10 -79.93 12.99
N ILE A 373 87.94 -79.69 13.61
CA ILE A 373 87.16 -80.72 14.31
C ILE A 373 86.76 -81.83 13.34
N GLY A 374 86.26 -81.46 12.15
CA GLY A 374 85.87 -82.41 11.11
C GLY A 374 87.03 -83.30 10.64
N SER A 375 88.21 -82.72 10.39
CA SER A 375 89.38 -83.51 9.97
C SER A 375 89.89 -84.43 11.09
N LEU A 376 89.92 -83.94 12.33
CA LEU A 376 90.39 -84.71 13.49
C LEU A 376 89.42 -85.82 13.89
N SER A 377 88.12 -85.61 13.70
CA SER A 377 87.07 -86.61 13.99
C SER A 377 87.11 -87.82 13.05
N LEU A 378 87.69 -87.69 11.86
CA LEU A 378 87.87 -88.80 10.92
C LEU A 378 89.04 -89.70 11.31
N THR A 379 90.05 -89.17 12.02
CA THR A 379 91.27 -89.88 12.40
C THR A 379 91.25 -90.36 13.85
N TYR A 380 90.61 -89.61 14.75
CA TYR A 380 90.60 -89.87 16.19
C TYR A 380 89.17 -90.13 16.69
N GLY A 381 89.01 -91.06 17.64
CA GLY A 381 87.73 -91.34 18.27
C GLY A 381 87.24 -90.20 19.18
N ALA A 382 85.93 -90.15 19.45
CA ALA A 382 85.24 -89.03 20.11
C ALA A 382 85.74 -88.61 21.51
N ARG A 383 86.55 -89.43 22.19
CA ARG A 383 87.08 -89.15 23.56
C ARG A 383 88.55 -88.69 23.57
N HIS A 384 89.16 -88.42 22.42
CA HIS A 384 90.56 -88.00 22.37
C HIS A 384 90.75 -86.60 23.02
N PRO A 385 91.78 -86.37 23.87
CA PRO A 385 91.96 -85.10 24.59
C PRO A 385 91.97 -83.85 23.70
N ARG A 386 92.55 -83.94 22.49
CA ARG A 386 92.54 -82.83 21.51
C ARG A 386 91.15 -82.50 20.95
N LEU A 387 90.25 -83.47 20.83
CA LEU A 387 88.88 -83.20 20.38
C LEU A 387 88.08 -82.53 21.49
N ILE A 388 88.28 -82.94 22.74
CA ILE A 388 87.63 -82.32 23.90
C ILE A 388 88.06 -80.85 24.05
N SER A 389 89.34 -80.53 23.85
CA SER A 389 89.80 -79.14 23.87
C SER A 389 89.19 -78.30 22.75
N LEU A 390 89.13 -78.80 21.51
CA LEU A 390 88.51 -78.08 20.39
C LEU A 390 86.98 -77.92 20.56
N GLN A 391 86.30 -78.92 21.14
CA GLN A 391 84.88 -78.81 21.50
C GLN A 391 84.65 -77.74 22.59
N SER A 392 85.56 -77.61 23.56
CA SER A 392 85.49 -76.55 24.56
C SER A 392 85.72 -75.16 23.97
N GLU A 393 86.63 -75.05 23.00
CA GLU A 393 86.90 -73.83 22.24
C GLU A 393 85.71 -73.46 21.34
N GLN A 394 85.05 -74.47 20.73
CA GLN A 394 83.81 -74.28 19.98
C GLN A 394 82.70 -73.74 20.87
N ALA A 395 82.51 -74.32 22.06
CA ALA A 395 81.50 -73.85 23.01
C ALA A 395 81.80 -72.43 23.54
N ALA A 396 83.07 -72.03 23.60
CA ALA A 396 83.46 -70.65 23.94
C ALA A 396 83.17 -69.70 22.77
N LEU A 397 83.43 -70.12 21.53
CA LEU A 397 83.16 -69.35 20.33
C LEU A 397 81.65 -69.20 20.06
N ASP A 398 80.85 -70.24 20.29
CA ASP A 398 79.39 -70.19 20.22
C ASP A 398 78.81 -69.17 21.23
N ARG A 399 79.37 -69.12 22.45
CA ARG A 399 79.02 -68.10 23.45
C ARG A 399 79.39 -66.69 22.96
N ALA A 400 80.60 -66.50 22.45
CA ALA A 400 81.02 -65.21 21.91
C ALA A 400 80.14 -64.76 20.72
N ILE A 401 79.74 -65.68 19.84
CA ILE A 401 78.79 -65.42 18.74
C ILE A 401 77.41 -65.05 19.30
N GLY A 402 76.91 -65.76 20.31
CA GLY A 402 75.65 -65.45 20.96
C GLY A 402 75.64 -64.07 21.64
N ASP A 403 76.73 -63.71 22.31
CA ASP A 403 76.90 -62.42 22.97
C ASP A 403 76.96 -61.26 21.97
N GLU A 404 77.72 -61.44 20.88
CA GLU A 404 77.81 -60.46 19.80
C GLU A 404 76.48 -60.33 19.03
N ALA A 405 75.79 -61.44 18.75
CA ALA A 405 74.45 -61.41 18.16
C ALA A 405 73.44 -60.70 19.09
N GLY A 406 73.54 -60.92 20.41
CA GLY A 406 72.75 -60.21 21.41
C GLY A 406 73.06 -58.70 21.44
N ARG A 407 74.33 -58.30 21.27
CA ARG A 407 74.74 -56.90 21.14
C ARG A 407 74.13 -56.25 19.89
N ILE A 408 74.21 -56.92 18.74
CA ILE A 408 73.62 -56.45 17.48
C ILE A 408 72.09 -56.36 17.60
N LEU A 409 71.44 -57.36 18.21
CA LEU A 409 69.99 -57.36 18.43
C LEU A 409 69.53 -56.18 19.30
N ARG A 410 70.29 -55.83 20.36
CA ARG A 410 70.01 -54.62 21.17
C ARG A 410 70.16 -53.34 20.36
N SER A 411 71.14 -53.27 19.45
CA SER A 411 71.27 -52.14 18.51
C SER A 411 70.05 -52.06 17.59
N ALA A 412 69.64 -53.19 16.97
CA ALA A 412 68.47 -53.22 16.10
C ALA A 412 67.16 -52.85 16.85
N LYS A 413 67.02 -53.23 18.13
CA LYS A 413 65.90 -52.78 18.97
C LYS A 413 65.92 -51.26 19.17
N THR A 414 67.11 -50.69 19.37
CA THR A 414 67.28 -49.24 19.50
C THR A 414 66.89 -48.53 18.20
N ASP A 415 67.23 -49.10 17.04
CA ASP A 415 66.84 -48.58 15.73
C ASP A 415 65.31 -48.59 15.54
N VAL A 416 64.63 -49.67 15.95
CA VAL A 416 63.15 -49.76 15.95
C VAL A 416 62.53 -48.69 16.84
N ASP A 417 63.05 -48.53 18.07
CA ASP A 417 62.53 -47.53 19.01
C ASP A 417 62.73 -46.10 18.49
N GLN A 418 63.88 -45.84 17.87
CA GLN A 418 64.16 -44.56 17.21
C GLN A 418 63.25 -44.31 16.02
N ALA A 419 63.04 -45.30 15.15
CA ALA A 419 62.14 -45.19 14.01
C ALA A 419 60.69 -44.96 14.46
N ARG A 420 60.23 -45.66 15.51
CA ARG A 420 58.90 -45.49 16.09
C ARG A 420 58.71 -44.11 16.70
N SER A 421 59.66 -43.64 17.50
CA SER A 421 59.62 -42.28 18.08
C SER A 421 59.60 -41.20 17.00
N THR A 422 60.32 -41.40 15.89
CA THR A 422 60.33 -40.46 14.76
C THR A 422 58.98 -40.43 14.05
N LEU A 423 58.38 -41.60 13.80
CA LEU A 423 57.06 -41.70 13.19
C LEU A 423 55.99 -41.04 14.08
N ASP A 424 55.99 -41.30 15.38
CA ASP A 424 55.02 -40.73 16.31
C ASP A 424 55.12 -39.19 16.38
N GLU A 425 56.34 -38.65 16.34
CA GLU A 425 56.57 -37.21 16.31
C GLU A 425 56.09 -36.58 14.99
N LEU A 426 56.41 -37.20 13.85
CA LEU A 426 55.95 -36.72 12.55
C LEU A 426 54.43 -36.78 12.42
N ARG A 427 53.79 -37.83 12.96
CA ARG A 427 52.32 -37.94 13.01
C ARG A 427 51.71 -36.83 13.84
N ARG A 428 52.20 -36.58 15.06
CA ARG A 428 51.72 -35.46 15.90
C ARG A 428 51.83 -34.11 15.20
N ARG A 429 52.94 -33.87 14.48
CA ARG A 429 53.13 -32.64 13.70
C ARG A 429 52.16 -32.55 12.53
N ALA A 430 51.97 -33.64 11.80
CA ALA A 430 51.02 -33.70 10.68
C ALA A 430 49.58 -33.45 11.15
N ASP A 431 49.16 -34.06 12.27
CA ASP A 431 47.82 -33.86 12.83
C ASP A 431 47.60 -32.42 13.33
N ALA A 432 48.60 -31.82 13.98
CA ALA A 432 48.56 -30.44 14.45
C ALA A 432 48.50 -29.43 13.27
N GLU A 433 49.30 -29.65 12.23
CA GLU A 433 49.26 -28.84 11.01
C GLU A 433 47.90 -28.98 10.32
N ARG A 434 47.38 -30.21 10.21
CA ARG A 434 46.09 -30.47 9.58
C ARG A 434 44.94 -29.79 10.31
N SER A 435 44.93 -29.79 11.64
CA SER A 435 43.95 -29.02 12.44
C SER A 435 44.05 -27.51 12.20
N THR A 436 45.27 -26.98 12.07
CA THR A 436 45.53 -25.57 11.76
C THR A 436 45.03 -25.21 10.36
N VAL A 437 45.21 -26.08 9.36
CA VAL A 437 44.68 -25.89 8.00
C VAL A 437 43.14 -25.85 8.00
N PHE A 438 42.46 -26.75 8.72
CA PHE A 438 41.00 -26.76 8.78
C PHE A 438 40.41 -25.50 9.41
N THR A 439 40.95 -25.07 10.56
CA THR A 439 40.51 -23.84 11.24
C THR A 439 40.71 -22.59 10.38
N ASN A 440 41.85 -22.51 9.68
CA ASN A 440 42.12 -21.43 8.73
C ASN A 440 41.16 -21.46 7.53
N SER A 441 40.84 -22.64 6.99
CA SER A 441 39.89 -22.81 5.89
C SER A 441 38.48 -22.35 6.29
N ASP A 442 37.98 -22.74 7.47
CA ASP A 442 36.67 -22.32 7.96
C ASP A 442 36.60 -20.80 8.16
N ALA A 443 37.65 -20.21 8.73
CA ALA A 443 37.76 -18.77 8.88
C ALA A 443 37.75 -18.06 7.50
N GLN A 444 38.43 -18.61 6.49
CA GLN A 444 38.42 -18.05 5.13
C GLN A 444 37.07 -18.17 4.42
N VAL A 445 36.33 -19.26 4.63
CA VAL A 445 34.96 -19.38 4.10
C VAL A 445 34.06 -18.32 4.72
N ARG A 446 34.15 -18.13 6.05
CA ARG A 446 33.38 -17.10 6.76
C ARG A 446 33.79 -15.69 6.35
N LEU A 447 35.07 -15.44 6.13
CA LEU A 447 35.56 -14.17 5.60
C LEU A 447 34.94 -13.86 4.23
N ARG A 448 34.96 -14.82 3.30
CA ARG A 448 34.36 -14.67 1.96
C ARG A 448 32.86 -14.40 2.02
N GLU A 449 32.16 -14.96 2.99
CA GLU A 449 30.74 -14.68 3.22
C GLU A 449 30.52 -13.22 3.67
N LEU A 450 31.31 -12.74 4.65
CA LEU A 450 31.24 -11.35 5.12
C LEU A 450 31.61 -10.35 4.01
N GLU A 451 32.63 -10.66 3.21
CA GLU A 451 33.03 -9.84 2.07
C GLU A 451 31.93 -9.75 1.01
N ARG A 452 31.23 -10.86 0.73
CA ARG A 452 30.06 -10.85 -0.18
C ARG A 452 28.90 -10.04 0.38
N ASP A 453 28.62 -10.10 1.69
CA ASP A 453 27.59 -9.28 2.32
C ASP A 453 27.91 -7.78 2.23
N ALA A 454 29.17 -7.41 2.52
CA ALA A 454 29.64 -6.03 2.38
C ALA A 454 29.53 -5.54 0.92
N GLN A 455 29.97 -6.34 -0.05
CA GLN A 455 29.88 -6.01 -1.47
C GLN A 455 28.42 -5.88 -1.95
N ALA A 456 27.54 -6.77 -1.51
CA ALA A 456 26.12 -6.70 -1.86
C ALA A 456 25.47 -5.41 -1.35
N LYS A 457 25.76 -5.02 -0.10
CA LYS A 457 25.27 -3.76 0.48
C LYS A 457 25.85 -2.55 -0.24
N ALA A 458 27.14 -2.58 -0.59
CA ALA A 458 27.80 -1.51 -1.34
C ALA A 458 27.15 -1.32 -2.72
N ALA A 459 26.89 -2.41 -3.45
CA ALA A 459 26.23 -2.34 -4.75
C ALA A 459 24.81 -1.73 -4.68
N VAL A 460 24.04 -2.06 -3.63
CA VAL A 460 22.71 -1.46 -3.41
C VAL A 460 22.85 0.04 -3.10
N TYR A 461 23.79 0.42 -2.25
CA TYR A 461 24.08 1.83 -1.94
C TYR A 461 24.45 2.62 -3.20
N GLU A 462 25.40 2.14 -4.01
CA GLU A 462 25.84 2.79 -5.24
C GLU A 462 24.69 2.94 -6.26
N THR A 463 23.88 1.89 -6.42
CA THR A 463 22.70 1.93 -7.31
C THR A 463 21.71 2.99 -6.84
N TYR A 464 21.41 3.03 -5.54
CA TYR A 464 20.47 3.99 -4.96
C TYR A 464 21.01 5.43 -4.99
N LEU A 465 22.32 5.61 -4.82
CA LEU A 465 23.00 6.89 -4.94
C LEU A 465 22.88 7.44 -6.36
N GLY A 466 23.26 6.63 -7.37
CA GLY A 466 23.11 7.02 -8.78
C GLY A 466 21.64 7.33 -9.13
N ARG A 467 20.71 6.53 -8.61
CA ARG A 467 19.26 6.75 -8.78
C ARG A 467 18.78 8.06 -8.17
N THR A 468 19.25 8.39 -6.98
CA THR A 468 18.91 9.64 -6.28
C THR A 468 19.43 10.85 -7.05
N HIS A 469 20.70 10.81 -7.50
CA HIS A 469 21.27 11.87 -8.34
C HIS A 469 20.46 12.12 -9.61
N GLN A 470 20.06 11.05 -10.32
CA GLN A 470 19.22 11.17 -11.52
C GLN A 470 17.85 11.82 -11.25
N ILE A 471 17.24 11.54 -10.09
CA ILE A 471 15.94 12.12 -9.71
C ILE A 471 16.13 13.60 -9.36
N THR A 472 17.13 13.94 -8.56
CA THR A 472 17.39 15.32 -8.13
C THR A 472 17.75 16.24 -9.30
N GLU A 473 18.54 15.78 -10.27
CA GLU A 473 18.88 16.57 -11.47
C GLU A 473 17.65 16.85 -12.35
N ARG A 474 16.72 15.88 -12.48
CA ARG A 474 15.50 16.05 -13.29
C ARG A 474 14.42 16.89 -12.62
N GLN A 475 14.33 16.88 -11.29
CA GLN A 475 13.38 17.70 -10.54
C GLN A 475 13.59 19.21 -10.74
N GLN A 476 14.79 19.65 -11.12
CA GLN A 476 15.07 21.05 -11.42
C GLN A 476 14.51 21.53 -12.77
N ILE A 477 14.03 20.62 -13.65
CA ILE A 477 13.77 20.94 -15.05
C ILE A 477 12.28 21.21 -15.37
N ASP A 478 11.30 20.64 -14.68
CA ASP A 478 9.87 20.93 -14.95
C ASP A 478 8.95 20.51 -13.78
N ALA A 479 8.56 21.45 -12.92
CA ALA A 479 7.66 21.19 -11.79
C ALA A 479 6.23 21.73 -11.99
N THR A 480 5.98 22.54 -13.03
CA THR A 480 4.71 23.26 -13.18
C THR A 480 4.06 22.98 -14.54
N ASN A 481 3.21 21.94 -14.60
CA ASN A 481 2.50 21.51 -15.81
C ASN A 481 1.25 22.35 -16.11
N VAL A 482 1.27 23.66 -15.83
CA VAL A 482 0.14 24.57 -16.05
C VAL A 482 0.58 25.71 -16.94
N ARG A 483 -0.22 26.01 -17.96
CA ARG A 483 0.04 27.12 -18.86
C ARG A 483 -1.25 27.87 -19.18
N VAL A 484 -1.19 29.19 -19.16
CA VAL A 484 -2.28 30.05 -19.63
C VAL A 484 -2.36 30.00 -21.15
N ILE A 485 -3.53 29.64 -21.68
CA ILE A 485 -3.81 29.60 -23.12
C ILE A 485 -4.37 30.94 -23.58
N SER A 486 -5.36 31.47 -22.85
CA SER A 486 -6.01 32.74 -23.13
C SER A 486 -6.12 33.56 -21.84
N PRO A 487 -5.45 34.73 -21.76
CA PRO A 487 -5.59 35.62 -20.61
C PRO A 487 -6.98 36.25 -20.57
N ALA A 488 -7.38 36.77 -19.40
CA ALA A 488 -8.64 37.49 -19.25
C ALA A 488 -8.68 38.77 -20.08
N VAL A 489 -9.83 39.05 -20.69
CA VAL A 489 -10.08 40.27 -21.48
C VAL A 489 -11.35 40.95 -20.96
N PRO A 490 -11.42 42.30 -20.86
CA PRO A 490 -12.59 42.98 -20.34
C PRO A 490 -13.86 42.68 -21.16
N PRO A 491 -14.94 42.19 -20.54
CA PRO A 491 -16.16 41.84 -21.27
C PRO A 491 -16.88 43.10 -21.78
N LYS A 492 -17.27 43.08 -23.06
CA LYS A 492 -17.95 44.21 -23.73
C LYS A 492 -19.42 44.39 -23.35
N ALA A 493 -20.03 43.39 -22.71
CA ALA A 493 -21.43 43.41 -22.30
C ALA A 493 -21.59 42.80 -20.90
N LYS A 494 -22.63 43.25 -20.17
CA LYS A 494 -22.99 42.65 -18.88
C LYS A 494 -23.40 41.19 -19.07
N SER A 495 -22.87 40.29 -18.25
CA SER A 495 -23.26 38.88 -18.23
C SER A 495 -24.61 38.68 -17.53
N TRP A 496 -24.91 39.54 -16.56
CA TRP A 496 -26.20 39.55 -15.85
C TRP A 496 -26.60 40.97 -15.44
N PRO A 497 -27.90 41.34 -15.45
CA PRO A 497 -29.07 40.57 -15.90
C PRO A 497 -29.11 40.38 -17.43
N PRO A 498 -29.85 39.37 -17.94
CA PRO A 498 -29.96 39.10 -19.38
C PRO A 498 -30.48 40.33 -20.13
N ARG A 499 -30.34 40.32 -21.46
CA ARG A 499 -30.82 41.41 -22.34
C ARG A 499 -32.19 41.89 -21.88
N THR A 500 -32.35 43.20 -21.73
CA THR A 500 -33.56 43.83 -21.19
C THR A 500 -34.83 43.34 -21.86
N LEU A 501 -34.76 43.04 -23.17
CA LEU A 501 -35.85 42.45 -23.95
C LEU A 501 -36.30 41.06 -23.47
N ILE A 502 -35.36 40.17 -23.10
CA ILE A 502 -35.66 38.82 -22.59
C ILE A 502 -36.32 38.92 -21.22
N LEU A 503 -35.78 39.77 -20.35
CA LEU A 503 -36.34 39.96 -19.00
C LEU A 503 -37.76 40.56 -19.07
N LEU A 504 -37.97 41.50 -19.98
CA LEU A 504 -39.27 42.15 -20.20
C LEU A 504 -40.30 41.17 -20.77
N ALA A 505 -39.89 40.30 -21.71
CA ALA A 505 -40.72 39.21 -22.21
C ALA A 505 -41.06 38.19 -21.12
N ALA A 506 -40.09 37.80 -20.29
CA ALA A 506 -40.32 36.90 -19.16
C ALA A 506 -41.28 37.52 -18.12
N GLY A 507 -41.13 38.80 -17.81
CA GLY A 507 -42.03 39.54 -16.94
C GLY A 507 -43.46 39.63 -17.48
N ALA A 508 -43.61 39.86 -18.79
CA ALA A 508 -44.92 39.86 -19.46
C ALA A 508 -45.59 38.48 -19.39
N VAL A 509 -44.85 37.40 -19.65
CA VAL A 509 -45.38 36.02 -19.62
C VAL A 509 -45.75 35.62 -18.19
N ALA A 510 -44.88 35.88 -17.21
CA ALA A 510 -45.16 35.60 -15.80
C ALA A 510 -46.36 36.43 -15.30
N GLY A 511 -46.44 37.71 -15.66
CA GLY A 511 -47.57 38.58 -15.35
C GLY A 511 -48.87 38.10 -15.99
N ALA A 512 -48.84 37.66 -17.25
CA ALA A 512 -50.00 37.09 -17.93
C ALA A 512 -50.45 35.77 -17.27
N ALA A 513 -49.53 34.89 -16.89
CA ALA A 513 -49.86 33.64 -16.19
C ALA A 513 -50.54 33.90 -14.83
N LEU A 514 -50.01 34.86 -14.05
CA LEU A 514 -50.65 35.30 -12.81
C LEU A 514 -52.03 35.93 -13.07
N GLY A 515 -52.15 36.72 -14.13
CA GLY A 515 -53.42 37.30 -14.56
C GLY A 515 -54.47 36.27 -14.97
N ILE A 516 -54.06 35.19 -15.64
CA ILE A 516 -54.92 34.06 -16.00
C ILE A 516 -55.42 33.37 -14.73
N GLY A 517 -54.53 33.09 -13.77
CA GLY A 517 -54.92 32.53 -12.47
C GLY A 517 -55.90 33.42 -11.72
N LEU A 518 -55.67 34.73 -11.71
CA LEU A 518 -56.55 35.72 -11.09
C LEU A 518 -57.92 35.79 -11.78
N ALA A 519 -57.96 35.75 -13.12
CA ALA A 519 -59.19 35.74 -13.90
C ALA A 519 -60.05 34.51 -13.62
N ILE A 520 -59.42 33.32 -13.54
CA ILE A 520 -60.12 32.08 -13.20
C ILE A 520 -60.62 32.13 -11.74
N ALA A 521 -59.81 32.59 -10.79
CA ALA A 521 -60.21 32.71 -9.40
C ALA A 521 -61.39 33.67 -9.20
N LEU A 522 -61.38 34.83 -9.87
CA LEU A 522 -62.48 35.80 -9.85
C LEU A 522 -63.74 35.24 -10.53
N GLY A 523 -63.59 34.51 -11.63
CA GLY A 523 -64.68 33.81 -12.30
C GLY A 523 -65.33 32.76 -11.40
N LEU A 524 -64.52 31.96 -10.70
CA LEU A 524 -64.96 30.96 -9.74
C LEU A 524 -65.70 31.58 -8.56
N LEU A 525 -65.16 32.67 -7.97
CA LEU A 525 -65.80 33.41 -6.89
C LEU A 525 -67.16 33.99 -7.30
N ARG A 526 -67.26 34.52 -8.52
CA ARG A 526 -68.52 35.01 -9.07
C ARG A 526 -69.53 33.88 -9.27
N HIS A 527 -69.10 32.76 -9.83
CA HIS A 527 -69.93 31.59 -10.06
C HIS A 527 -70.48 30.98 -8.75
N LEU A 528 -69.62 30.83 -7.73
CA LEU A 528 -70.02 30.39 -6.39
C LEU A 528 -70.97 31.39 -5.71
N GLY A 529 -70.76 32.69 -5.92
CA GLY A 529 -71.66 33.75 -5.43
C GLY A 529 -73.04 33.72 -6.09
N GLU A 530 -73.10 33.43 -7.39
CA GLU A 530 -74.35 33.26 -8.14
C GLU A 530 -75.09 31.98 -7.72
N ALA A 531 -74.37 30.87 -7.48
CA ALA A 531 -74.93 29.64 -6.93
C ALA A 531 -75.54 29.87 -5.53
N ARG A 532 -74.86 30.63 -4.66
CA ARG A 532 -75.37 31.01 -3.34
C ARG A 532 -76.64 31.88 -3.42
N ARG A 533 -76.72 32.80 -4.38
CA ARG A 533 -77.91 33.66 -4.58
C ARG A 533 -79.11 32.87 -5.09
N ARG A 534 -78.92 31.86 -5.94
CA ARG A 534 -80.00 30.98 -6.44
C ARG A 534 -80.73 30.22 -5.32
N LEU A 535 -80.08 29.97 -4.17
CA LEU A 535 -80.73 29.36 -3.00
C LEU A 535 -81.47 30.35 -2.09
N SER A 536 -81.17 31.65 -2.18
CA SER A 536 -81.75 32.65 -1.26
C SER A 536 -83.14 33.14 -1.70
N TYR A 537 -83.64 32.69 -2.87
CA TYR A 537 -85.00 32.97 -3.35
C TYR A 537 -85.71 31.67 -3.76
N PRO A 538 -86.48 31.03 -2.87
CA PRO A 538 -87.42 30.01 -3.28
C PRO A 538 -88.70 30.70 -3.82
N HIS A 539 -88.94 30.54 -5.12
CA HIS A 539 -90.19 30.76 -5.87
C HIS A 539 -91.13 31.96 -5.56
N ARG A 540 -91.31 32.82 -6.56
CA ARG A 540 -92.65 33.32 -6.94
C ARG A 540 -93.00 32.85 -8.34
N TYR A 541 -93.70 31.72 -8.39
CA TYR A 541 -94.95 31.43 -9.11
C TYR A 541 -95.01 29.94 -9.47
N ALA A 542 -96.16 29.37 -9.13
CA ALA A 542 -96.65 28.06 -9.51
C ALA A 542 -96.87 27.94 -11.02
#